data_AF-X6NJG2-F1
#
_entry.id   AF-X6NJG2-F1
#
_cell.length_a   1.000
_cell.length_b   1.000
_cell.length_c   1.000
_cell.angle_alpha   90.00
_cell.angle_beta   90.00
_cell.angle_gamma   90.00
#
_symmetry.space_group_name_H-M   'P 1'
#
loop_
_entity.id
_entity.type
_entity.pdbx_description
1 polymer ?
#
loop_
_entity_poly.entity_id
_entity_poly.type
_entity_poly.pdbx_seq_one_letter_code
_entity_poly.pdbx_strand_id
1 'polypeptide(L)'
;MDNQNINPFQSLKDLPNPLSLPQCVSHKRELLICGDFKQRACYSYHAIKNEYKFVCEYPSDVKLYGHCVVKLVDNNSNNDKDSNQITLSSFGSDWNGENRHTLVIKLVCLI
;
A
#
# COMPACT_ATOMS: atom_id res chain seq x y z
N MET A 1 -14.96 -40.81 6.90
CA MET A 1 -15.27 -39.64 6.05
C MET A 1 -14.65 -38.46 6.75
N ASP A 2 -13.44 -38.13 6.34
CA ASP A 2 -12.57 -37.24 7.11
C ASP A 2 -13.04 -35.80 6.97
N ASN A 3 -13.46 -35.25 8.10
CA ASN A 3 -13.80 -33.85 8.26
C ASN A 3 -12.48 -33.07 8.27
N GLN A 4 -11.91 -32.80 7.10
CA GLN A 4 -10.72 -31.96 6.99
C GLN A 4 -11.06 -30.59 7.61
N ASN A 5 -10.36 -30.28 8.70
CA ASN A 5 -10.47 -29.00 9.40
C ASN A 5 -9.90 -27.93 8.47
N ILE A 6 -10.75 -27.30 7.65
CA ILE A 6 -10.36 -26.23 6.73
C ILE A 6 -9.97 -25.03 7.60
N ASN A 7 -8.68 -24.86 7.82
CA ASN A 7 -8.16 -23.65 8.45
C ASN A 7 -8.39 -22.48 7.48
N PRO A 8 -9.19 -21.46 7.83
CA PRO A 8 -9.43 -20.32 6.95
C PRO A 8 -8.19 -19.42 6.78
N PHE A 9 -7.12 -19.67 7.55
CA PHE A 9 -5.89 -18.90 7.52
C PHE A 9 -4.79 -19.66 6.78
N GLN A 10 -4.14 -18.97 5.84
CA GLN A 10 -2.94 -19.43 5.16
C GLN A 10 -1.80 -18.45 5.46
N SER A 11 -0.67 -18.95 5.94
CA SER A 11 0.55 -18.16 6.06
C SER A 11 1.10 -17.84 4.67
N LEU A 12 1.41 -16.56 4.43
CA LEU A 12 2.03 -16.07 3.20
C LEU A 12 3.52 -15.80 3.44
N LYS A 13 4.24 -15.32 2.43
CA LYS A 13 5.65 -14.95 2.57
C LYS A 13 5.79 -13.84 3.61
N ASP A 14 6.79 -13.96 4.47
CA ASP A 14 7.08 -12.92 5.45
C ASP A 14 7.48 -11.61 4.76
N LEU A 15 7.11 -10.50 5.39
CA LEU A 15 7.53 -9.17 4.97
C LEU A 15 9.06 -9.06 5.06
N PRO A 16 9.71 -8.40 4.08
CA PRO A 16 11.15 -8.19 4.11
C PRO A 16 11.60 -7.33 5.30
N ASN A 17 10.73 -6.44 5.79
CA ASN A 17 10.97 -5.61 6.97
C ASN A 17 9.70 -5.57 7.84
N PRO A 18 9.81 -5.63 9.19
CA PRO A 18 8.66 -5.52 10.08
C PRO A 18 7.95 -4.17 9.90
N LEU A 19 6.65 -4.21 9.63
CA LEU A 19 5.84 -3.00 9.46
C LEU A 19 5.08 -2.63 10.73
N SER A 20 4.98 -1.34 11.03
CA SER A 20 4.20 -0.83 12.17
C SER A 20 3.14 0.18 11.72
N LEU A 21 1.87 -0.21 11.81
CA LEU A 21 0.72 0.58 11.37
C LEU A 21 0.79 1.05 9.90
N PRO A 22 1.15 0.18 8.94
CA PRO A 22 1.22 0.58 7.53
C PRO A 22 -0.14 0.94 6.95
N GLN A 23 -0.16 1.82 5.96
CA GLN A 23 -1.36 2.07 5.14
C GLN A 23 -1.28 1.24 3.85
N CYS A 24 -2.36 0.54 3.53
CA CYS A 24 -2.38 -0.36 2.39
C CYS A 24 -3.54 -0.05 1.43
N VAL A 25 -3.30 -0.19 0.12
CA VAL A 25 -4.29 0.01 -0.93
C VAL A 25 -4.27 -1.19 -1.87
N SER A 26 -5.41 -1.83 -2.08
CA SER A 26 -5.52 -2.90 -3.07
C SER A 26 -5.67 -2.35 -4.48
N HIS A 27 -4.96 -2.95 -5.44
CA HIS A 27 -5.11 -2.66 -6.85
C HIS A 27 -4.90 -3.93 -7.67
N LYS A 28 -5.96 -4.38 -8.35
CA LYS A 28 -5.96 -5.62 -9.14
C LYS A 28 -5.50 -6.83 -8.28
N ARG A 29 -4.34 -7.40 -8.60
CA ARG A 29 -3.75 -8.58 -7.94
C ARG A 29 -2.57 -8.21 -7.03
N GLU A 30 -2.41 -6.92 -6.77
CA GLU A 30 -1.37 -6.38 -5.91
C GLU A 30 -1.97 -5.65 -4.70
N LEU A 31 -1.24 -5.70 -3.61
CA LEU A 31 -1.48 -4.89 -2.42
C LEU A 31 -0.31 -3.91 -2.29
N LEU A 32 -0.61 -2.61 -2.41
CA LEU A 32 0.37 -1.55 -2.21
C LEU A 32 0.42 -1.22 -0.73
N ILE A 33 1.64 -1.16 -0.20
CA ILE A 33 1.95 -0.81 1.18
C ILE A 33 2.70 0.51 1.11
N CYS A 34 2.16 1.56 1.72
CA CYS A 34 2.63 2.93 1.56
C CYS A 34 3.27 3.43 2.85
N GLY A 35 4.51 3.03 3.12
CA GLY A 35 5.22 3.42 4.34
C GLY A 35 4.56 2.91 5.62
N ASP A 36 5.18 3.23 6.75
CA ASP A 36 4.70 2.91 8.09
C ASP A 36 5.20 3.96 9.11
N PHE A 37 4.94 3.74 10.40
CA PHE A 37 5.38 4.63 11.49
C PHE A 37 6.91 4.86 11.59
N LYS A 38 7.75 3.90 11.17
CA LYS A 38 9.23 3.92 11.21
C LYS A 38 9.91 3.97 9.83
N GLN A 39 9.21 3.63 8.76
CA GLN A 39 9.74 3.35 7.43
C GLN A 39 9.01 4.19 6.39
N ARG A 40 9.78 4.77 5.49
CA ARG A 40 9.28 5.57 4.37
C ARG A 40 9.06 4.76 3.10
N ALA A 41 9.58 3.53 3.06
CA ALA A 41 9.54 2.68 1.90
C ALA A 41 8.14 2.17 1.60
N CYS A 42 7.78 2.25 0.32
CA CYS A 42 6.57 1.70 -0.24
C CYS A 42 6.89 0.40 -0.98
N TYR A 43 6.01 -0.59 -0.82
CA TYR A 43 6.14 -1.90 -1.43
C TYR A 43 4.88 -2.29 -2.18
N SER A 44 5.02 -3.10 -3.22
CA SER A 44 3.93 -3.85 -3.82
C SER A 44 4.05 -5.31 -3.38
N TYR A 45 2.95 -5.90 -2.92
CA TYR A 45 2.83 -7.32 -2.67
C TYR A 45 1.99 -7.97 -3.76
N HIS A 46 2.58 -8.88 -4.52
CA HIS A 46 1.91 -9.58 -5.61
C HIS A 46 1.27 -10.87 -5.08
N ALA A 47 -0.07 -10.90 -4.98
CA ALA A 47 -0.80 -11.98 -4.30
C ALA A 47 -0.58 -13.37 -4.92
N ILE A 48 -0.42 -13.46 -6.25
CA ILE A 48 -0.16 -14.74 -6.95
C ILE A 48 1.30 -15.21 -6.81
N LYS A 49 2.26 -14.29 -6.97
CA LYS A 49 3.68 -14.61 -6.89
C LYS A 49 4.16 -14.76 -5.45
N ASN A 50 3.36 -14.30 -4.48
CA ASN A 50 3.69 -14.29 -3.05
C ASN A 50 5.02 -13.55 -2.80
N GLU A 51 5.17 -12.37 -3.40
CA GLU A 51 6.42 -11.61 -3.43
C GLU A 51 6.20 -10.14 -3.13
N TYR A 52 7.13 -9.57 -2.37
CA TYR A 52 7.21 -8.13 -2.11
C TYR A 52 8.25 -7.50 -3.02
N LYS A 53 7.91 -6.34 -3.58
CA LYS A 53 8.82 -5.54 -4.38
C LYS A 53 8.82 -4.09 -3.91
N PHE A 54 10.00 -3.53 -3.74
CA PHE A 54 10.17 -2.10 -3.47
C PHE A 54 9.66 -1.28 -4.65
N VAL A 55 8.96 -0.19 -4.34
CA VAL A 55 8.37 0.71 -5.34
C VAL A 55 9.03 2.09 -5.28
N CYS A 56 8.95 2.76 -4.14
CA CYS A 56 9.50 4.10 -3.92
C CYS A 56 9.59 4.38 -2.41
N GLU A 57 10.00 5.59 -2.03
CA GLU A 57 9.91 6.07 -0.65
C GLU A 57 9.17 7.40 -0.58
N TYR A 58 8.51 7.67 0.55
CA TYR A 58 8.07 9.02 0.88
C TYR A 58 9.29 9.97 1.00
N PRO A 59 9.14 11.28 0.77
CA PRO A 59 10.17 12.28 1.07
C PRO A 59 10.66 12.24 2.53
N SER A 60 11.87 12.71 2.80
CA SER A 60 12.54 12.58 4.11
C SER A 60 11.98 13.47 5.21
N ASP A 61 11.33 14.54 4.80
CA ASP A 61 10.64 15.52 5.64
C ASP A 61 9.22 15.08 6.02
N VAL A 62 8.65 14.08 5.35
CA VAL A 62 7.28 13.61 5.60
C VAL A 62 7.24 12.65 6.79
N LYS A 63 6.36 12.94 7.75
CA LYS A 63 6.09 12.09 8.90
C LYS A 63 4.80 11.30 8.70
N LEU A 64 4.85 9.99 8.93
CA LEU A 64 3.78 9.04 8.59
C LEU A 64 2.97 8.55 9.80
N TYR A 65 3.08 9.22 10.95
CA TYR A 65 2.45 8.80 12.21
C TYR A 65 0.92 8.69 12.13
N GLY A 66 0.25 9.68 11.56
CA GLY A 66 -1.21 9.76 11.43
C GLY A 66 -1.64 9.99 9.98
N HIS A 67 -0.97 9.32 9.05
CA HIS A 67 -1.28 9.46 7.63
C HIS A 67 -2.33 8.45 7.16
N CYS A 68 -3.10 8.86 6.16
CA CYS A 68 -4.09 8.06 5.45
C CYS A 68 -3.73 8.05 3.96
N VAL A 69 -3.96 6.91 3.31
CA VAL A 69 -3.72 6.77 1.87
C VAL A 69 -5.01 6.28 1.22
N VAL A 70 -5.46 7.01 0.20
CA VAL A 70 -6.67 6.67 -0.56
C VAL A 70 -6.36 6.56 -2.04
N LYS A 71 -7.00 5.60 -2.71
CA LYS A 71 -6.96 5.49 -4.16
C LYS A 71 -7.82 6.58 -4.79
N LEU A 72 -7.24 7.36 -5.69
CA LEU A 72 -8.00 8.26 -6.55
C LEU A 72 -8.48 7.47 -7.77
N VAL A 73 -9.77 7.59 -8.08
CA VAL A 73 -10.41 6.95 -9.24
C VAL A 73 -10.97 8.05 -10.11
N ASP A 74 -10.58 8.10 -11.39
CA ASP A 74 -11.16 9.03 -12.35
C ASP A 74 -12.32 8.34 -13.09
N ASN A 75 -13.55 8.77 -12.79
CA ASN A 75 -14.75 8.20 -13.38
C ASN A 75 -14.89 8.50 -14.89
N ASN A 76 -14.13 9.46 -15.43
CA ASN A 76 -14.17 9.81 -16.85
C ASN A 76 -13.21 8.95 -17.70
N SER A 77 -12.33 8.21 -17.05
CA SER A 77 -11.33 7.34 -17.65
C SER A 77 -11.80 5.88 -17.59
N ASN A 78 -12.42 5.38 -18.66
CA ASN A 78 -12.72 3.95 -18.78
C ASN A 78 -11.45 3.06 -18.73
N ASN A 79 -10.27 3.67 -18.79
CA ASN A 79 -8.98 2.98 -18.78
C ASN A 79 -8.44 2.69 -17.38
N ASP A 80 -9.03 3.24 -16.31
CA ASP A 80 -8.51 3.08 -14.94
C ASP A 80 -8.61 1.63 -14.41
N LYS A 81 -9.50 0.83 -14.97
CA LYS A 81 -9.62 -0.60 -14.65
C LYS A 81 -8.49 -1.43 -15.25
N ASP A 82 -8.01 -1.05 -16.43
CA ASP A 82 -6.99 -1.79 -17.17
C ASP A 82 -5.60 -1.17 -17.06
N SER A 83 -5.48 0.09 -16.64
CA SER A 83 -4.20 0.76 -16.51
C SER A 83 -3.34 0.15 -15.39
N ASN A 84 -2.05 0.04 -15.64
CA ASN A 84 -1.08 -0.34 -14.62
C ASN A 84 -0.70 0.83 -13.72
N GLN A 85 -1.24 2.00 -14.01
CA GLN A 85 -0.98 3.19 -13.23
C GLN A 85 -2.04 3.31 -12.15
N ILE A 86 -1.59 3.70 -10.97
CA ILE A 86 -2.46 4.04 -9.88
C ILE A 86 -2.03 5.40 -9.34
N THR A 87 -3.03 6.25 -9.13
CA THR A 87 -2.84 7.51 -8.43
C THR A 87 -3.41 7.37 -7.03
N LEU A 88 -2.58 7.63 -6.04
CA LEU A 88 -2.95 7.66 -4.63
C LEU A 88 -2.87 9.10 -4.12
N SER A 89 -3.75 9.45 -3.19
CA SER A 89 -3.61 10.63 -2.36
C SER A 89 -3.20 10.19 -0.97
N SER A 90 -2.07 10.68 -0.50
CA SER A 90 -1.58 10.46 0.85
C SER A 90 -1.64 11.78 1.61
N PHE A 91 -2.28 11.78 2.77
CA PHE A 91 -2.43 12.99 3.57
C PHE A 91 -2.50 12.66 5.05
N GLY A 92 -2.12 13.63 5.87
CA GLY A 92 -2.22 13.50 7.32
C GLY A 92 -1.31 14.46 8.04
N SER A 93 -1.06 14.14 9.30
CA SER A 93 -0.23 14.89 10.23
C SER A 93 0.39 13.93 11.24
N ASP A 94 1.20 14.47 12.15
CA ASP A 94 1.52 13.74 13.37
C ASP A 94 0.39 13.81 14.40
N TRP A 95 0.61 13.16 15.56
CA TRP A 95 -0.32 13.07 16.68
C TRP A 95 -0.70 14.43 17.28
N ASN A 96 0.15 15.45 17.12
CA ASN A 96 -0.09 16.81 17.60
C ASN A 96 -0.76 17.69 16.54
N GLY A 97 -1.00 17.16 15.33
CA GLY A 97 -1.54 17.92 14.20
C GLY A 97 -0.50 18.79 13.49
N GLU A 98 0.79 18.58 13.75
CA GLU A 98 1.92 19.20 13.06
C GLU A 98 2.38 18.35 11.87
N ASN A 99 3.36 18.84 11.10
CA ASN A 99 3.93 18.11 9.94
C ASN A 99 2.87 17.66 8.93
N ARG A 100 1.90 18.54 8.67
CA ARG A 100 0.80 18.28 7.75
C ARG A 100 1.34 18.09 6.34
N HIS A 101 0.83 17.09 5.64
CA HIS A 101 1.15 16.86 4.25
C HIS A 101 -0.08 16.42 3.48
N THR A 102 -0.07 16.72 2.19
CA THR A 102 -0.96 16.18 1.18
C THR A 102 -0.12 15.94 -0.06
N LEU A 103 -0.04 14.69 -0.50
CA LEU A 103 0.84 14.21 -1.55
C LEU A 103 0.05 13.40 -2.56
N VAL A 104 0.36 13.59 -3.84
CA VAL A 104 -0.11 12.70 -4.90
C VAL A 104 1.03 11.74 -5.23
N ILE A 105 0.75 10.44 -5.11
CA ILE A 105 1.70 9.37 -5.41
C ILE A 105 1.21 8.67 -6.67
N LYS A 106 2.03 8.68 -7.72
CA LYS A 106 1.75 7.95 -8.97
C LYS A 106 2.66 6.72 -9.02
N LEU A 107 2.06 5.53 -8.98
CA LEU A 107 2.79 4.27 -9.01
C LEU A 107 2.45 3.50 -10.29
N VAL A 108 3.41 2.73 -10.79
CA VAL A 108 3.18 1.74 -11.83
C VAL A 108 3.21 0.37 -11.17
N CYS A 109 2.02 -0.23 -11.06
CA CYS A 109 1.83 -1.61 -10.63
C CYS A 109 2.44 -2.57 -11.64
N LEU A 110 3.02 -3.65 -11.13
CA LEU A 110 3.71 -4.65 -11.94
C LEU A 110 2.79 -5.87 -12.04
N ILE A 111 1.82 -5.80 -12.95
CA ILE A 111 1.01 -6.96 -13.30
C ILE A 111 1.88 -8.14 -13.77
#